data_AF-A0A949JXK9-F1
#
_entry.id   AF-A0A949JXK9-F1
#
_cell.length_a   1.000
_cell.length_b   1.000
_cell.length_c   1.000
_cell.angle_alpha   90.00
_cell.angle_beta   90.00
_cell.angle_gamma   90.00
#
_symmetry.space_group_name_H-M   'P 1'
#
loop_
_entity.id
_entity.type
_entity.pdbx_description
1 polymer ?
#
loop_
_entity_poly.entity_id
_entity_poly.type
_entity_poly.pdbx_seq_one_letter_code
_entity_poly.pdbx_strand_id
1 'polypeptide(L)'
;MESRYQTIRIYPHTLRTQHCPVALEKWALLFDSAAQRNILQCKFRNIQSRPIQSMSIKIDCYISESEGSILSFPYQYSDLCMPEDQIFGFQTPIFLPDQRLTHFTFTVTRVQFSDGTLFEGEEPLAPDPKTSPDSNDIHSNSRDIQTPKPPKNKRRLLAGLLIGCACLAAFAVITKYLLIPEFQYHQAAAYVENKEYTKALPVYENLGDYKDAKSKISETNYLYAGSLELSGDYQEAMAIYTELGQYKDCPDKVTEMKYRIADQFFNNEAYEEASLRFTALADYKDSESMATYSHAMQLMKEKKFEEAYEVFFSLRGGLGKLKNGLENYYESVYQLGNYYNEQGEFMEAYDLFEGIQDYKDGHQQMGRSAKLAMQYSLTNKKWMDAIGYFELIPKDYENLFVDENYLLMSLDDAVSYNSDYAWTNEGLIIQAFLAAHNYKTTF
;
A
#
# COMPACT_ATOMS: atom_id res chain seq x y z
N MET A 1 15.11 -10.84 -33.27
CA MET A 1 14.08 -10.19 -32.42
C MET A 1 13.11 -9.51 -33.35
N GLU A 2 11.89 -10.01 -33.46
CA GLU A 2 10.83 -9.29 -34.17
C GLU A 2 10.41 -8.07 -33.35
N SER A 3 10.18 -6.93 -34.01
CA SER A 3 9.66 -5.71 -33.38
C SER A 3 8.27 -5.99 -32.79
N ARG A 4 8.04 -5.59 -31.52
CA ARG A 4 6.74 -5.74 -30.83
C ARG A 4 5.58 -5.12 -31.62
N TYR A 5 5.83 -3.98 -32.26
CA TYR A 5 4.85 -3.32 -33.11
C TYR A 5 5.20 -3.57 -34.57
N GLN A 6 4.26 -4.16 -35.30
CA GLN A 6 4.36 -4.42 -36.72
C GLN A 6 3.43 -3.46 -37.48
N THR A 7 3.95 -2.78 -38.48
CA THR A 7 3.16 -1.81 -39.25
C THR A 7 2.18 -2.52 -40.19
N ILE A 8 0.88 -2.27 -40.03
CA ILE A 8 -0.15 -2.71 -40.98
C ILE A 8 -0.28 -1.69 -42.11
N ARG A 9 -0.45 -0.41 -41.77
CA ARG A 9 -0.61 0.67 -42.76
C ARG A 9 -0.15 2.02 -42.22
N ILE A 10 0.45 2.84 -43.08
CA ILE A 10 0.85 4.22 -42.76
C ILE A 10 0.04 5.17 -43.65
N TYR A 11 -0.46 6.24 -43.04
CA TYR A 11 -1.17 7.31 -43.69
C TYR A 11 -0.35 8.61 -43.57
N PRO A 12 0.35 9.01 -44.64
CA PRO A 12 1.32 10.10 -44.59
C PRO A 12 0.71 11.49 -44.83
N HIS A 13 -0.59 11.56 -45.15
CA HIS A 13 -1.28 12.81 -45.49
C HIS A 13 -1.73 13.57 -44.23
N THR A 14 -1.52 14.88 -44.26
CA THR A 14 -1.99 15.77 -43.20
C THR A 14 -3.49 15.98 -43.30
N LEU A 15 -4.21 15.74 -42.20
CA LEU A 15 -5.64 16.02 -42.08
C LEU A 15 -5.86 17.26 -41.20
N ARG A 16 -6.69 18.21 -41.67
CA ARG A 16 -7.00 19.48 -41.01
C ARG A 16 -8.35 20.06 -41.50
N THR A 17 -9.05 20.79 -40.64
CA THR A 17 -10.14 21.71 -41.04
C THR A 17 -9.75 23.16 -40.78
N GLN A 18 -10.44 24.12 -41.42
CA GLN A 18 -10.07 25.54 -41.43
C GLN A 18 -9.99 26.17 -40.03
N HIS A 19 -10.83 25.71 -39.10
CA HIS A 19 -10.94 26.26 -37.75
C HIS A 19 -10.37 25.37 -36.64
N CYS A 20 -9.90 24.16 -36.97
CA CYS A 20 -9.31 23.26 -35.99
C CYS A 20 -7.94 23.79 -35.54
N PRO A 21 -7.66 23.87 -34.24
CA PRO A 21 -6.38 24.34 -33.69
C PRO A 21 -5.26 23.29 -33.74
N VAL A 22 -5.54 22.10 -34.26
CA VAL A 22 -4.61 20.97 -34.35
C VAL A 22 -4.66 20.39 -35.77
N ALA A 23 -3.49 20.01 -36.29
CA ALA A 23 -3.38 19.21 -37.51
C ALA A 23 -2.95 17.78 -37.17
N LEU A 24 -3.55 16.79 -37.81
CA LEU A 24 -3.07 15.40 -37.76
C LEU A 24 -2.08 15.20 -38.91
N GLU A 25 -0.78 15.22 -38.63
CA GLU A 25 0.26 15.15 -39.67
C GLU A 25 0.35 13.77 -40.30
N LYS A 26 0.34 12.72 -39.47
CA LYS A 26 0.54 11.33 -39.86
C LYS A 26 -0.15 10.42 -38.87
N TRP A 27 -0.55 9.24 -39.35
CA TRP A 27 -1.00 8.18 -38.45
C TRP A 27 -0.73 6.81 -39.05
N ALA A 28 -0.67 5.81 -38.18
CA ALA A 28 -0.43 4.43 -38.59
C ALA A 28 -1.36 3.47 -37.85
N LEU A 29 -1.79 2.45 -38.58
CA LEU A 29 -2.40 1.25 -38.04
C LEU A 29 -1.28 0.23 -37.82
N LEU A 30 -1.11 -0.22 -36.59
CA LEU A 30 -0.07 -1.18 -36.19
C LEU A 30 -0.70 -2.40 -35.52
N PHE A 31 -0.01 -3.53 -35.58
CA PHE A 31 -0.32 -4.74 -34.82
C PHE A 31 0.65 -4.84 -33.62
N ASP A 32 0.13 -4.90 -32.40
CA ASP A 32 0.91 -5.23 -31.20
C ASP A 32 0.95 -6.76 -31.05
N SER A 33 2.10 -7.36 -31.36
CA SER A 33 2.28 -8.82 -31.32
C SER A 33 2.25 -9.37 -29.89
N ALA A 34 2.57 -8.55 -28.88
CA ALA A 34 2.51 -8.98 -27.48
C ALA A 34 1.06 -9.01 -26.95
N ALA A 35 0.25 -8.01 -27.31
CA ALA A 35 -1.14 -7.90 -26.88
C ALA A 35 -2.15 -8.51 -27.86
N GLN A 36 -1.70 -9.02 -29.01
CA GLN A 36 -2.53 -9.60 -30.07
C GLN A 36 -3.71 -8.68 -30.45
N ARG A 37 -3.43 -7.40 -30.74
CA ARG A 37 -4.46 -6.40 -31.12
C ARG A 37 -3.94 -5.32 -32.05
N ASN A 38 -4.85 -4.68 -32.78
CA ASN A 38 -4.52 -3.52 -33.60
C ASN A 38 -4.52 -2.24 -32.74
N ILE A 39 -3.65 -1.30 -33.10
CA ILE A 39 -3.55 0.02 -32.47
C ILE A 39 -3.46 1.10 -33.54
N LEU A 40 -4.01 2.28 -33.24
CA LEU A 40 -3.72 3.50 -33.97
C LEU A 40 -2.63 4.29 -33.25
N GLN A 41 -1.68 4.80 -34.01
CA GLN A 41 -0.69 5.75 -33.53
C GLN A 41 -0.81 7.03 -34.35
N CYS A 42 -1.17 8.12 -33.71
CA CYS A 42 -1.47 9.40 -34.35
C CYS A 42 -0.43 10.45 -33.99
N LYS A 43 0.03 11.22 -34.97
CA LYS A 43 0.98 12.31 -34.79
C LYS A 43 0.28 13.64 -35.07
N PHE A 44 -0.01 14.37 -34.00
CA PHE A 44 -0.66 15.68 -34.07
C PHE A 44 0.36 16.82 -33.98
N ARG A 45 0.00 18.01 -34.46
CA ARG A 45 0.75 19.26 -34.33
C ARG A 45 -0.17 20.37 -33.83
N ASN A 46 0.30 21.13 -32.84
CA ASN A 46 -0.33 22.39 -32.46
C ASN A 46 -0.05 23.46 -33.54
N ILE A 47 -1.09 24.04 -34.12
CA ILE A 47 -1.03 25.07 -35.18
C ILE A 47 -1.56 26.42 -34.69
N GLN A 48 -1.64 26.59 -33.38
CA GLN A 48 -1.98 27.84 -32.71
C GLN A 48 -0.78 28.32 -31.91
N SER A 49 -0.66 29.64 -31.76
CA SER A 49 0.33 30.27 -30.88
C SER A 49 0.10 29.97 -29.39
N ARG A 50 -1.09 29.46 -29.03
CA ARG A 50 -1.48 29.13 -27.66
C ARG A 50 -1.07 27.69 -27.31
N PRO A 51 -0.38 27.46 -26.18
CA PRO A 51 -0.06 26.11 -25.72
C PRO A 51 -1.29 25.26 -25.40
N ILE A 52 -1.30 24.00 -25.84
CA ILE A 52 -2.39 23.04 -25.58
C ILE A 52 -2.10 22.26 -24.29
N GLN A 53 -3.12 22.19 -23.43
CA GLN A 53 -3.14 21.43 -22.17
C GLN A 53 -3.87 20.09 -22.27
N SER A 54 -4.90 19.99 -23.11
CA SER A 54 -5.60 18.74 -23.37
C SER A 54 -6.28 18.75 -24.72
N MET A 55 -6.49 17.55 -25.29
CA MET A 55 -7.22 17.36 -26.53
C MET A 55 -8.10 16.11 -26.45
N SER A 56 -9.38 16.24 -26.78
CA SER A 56 -10.28 15.12 -27.01
C SER A 56 -10.55 14.97 -28.50
N ILE A 57 -10.52 13.73 -28.97
CA ILE A 57 -10.88 13.34 -30.32
C ILE A 57 -11.99 12.30 -30.30
N LYS A 58 -12.78 12.25 -31.36
CA LYS A 58 -13.70 11.15 -31.67
C LYS A 58 -13.17 10.43 -32.90
N ILE A 59 -13.11 9.11 -32.85
CA ILE A 59 -12.66 8.27 -33.95
C ILE A 59 -13.85 7.46 -34.42
N ASP A 60 -14.30 7.69 -35.66
CA ASP A 60 -15.27 6.81 -36.30
C ASP A 60 -14.51 5.76 -37.13
N CYS A 61 -14.87 4.50 -36.96
CA CYS A 61 -14.18 3.35 -37.57
C CYS A 61 -15.11 2.58 -38.52
N TYR A 62 -14.51 1.99 -39.55
CA TYR A 62 -15.22 1.26 -40.61
C TYR A 62 -14.45 -0.02 -40.99
N ILE A 63 -15.17 -1.08 -41.35
CA ILE A 63 -14.60 -2.30 -41.97
C ILE A 63 -14.42 -2.10 -43.48
N SER A 64 -15.35 -1.38 -44.13
CA SER A 64 -15.29 -1.01 -45.56
C SER A 64 -15.96 0.34 -45.80
N GLU A 65 -15.54 1.11 -46.80
CA GLU A 65 -16.12 2.45 -47.10
C GLU A 65 -17.60 2.39 -47.54
N SER A 66 -18.07 1.23 -48.00
CA SER A 66 -19.46 0.99 -48.45
C SER A 66 -20.42 0.64 -47.31
N GLU A 67 -19.90 0.25 -46.15
CA GLU A 67 -20.67 -0.04 -44.94
C GLU A 67 -20.46 1.14 -43.98
N GLY A 68 -21.53 1.87 -43.62
CA GLY A 68 -21.43 3.05 -42.76
C GLY A 68 -20.72 2.79 -41.42
N SER A 69 -20.40 3.86 -40.68
CA SER A 69 -19.62 3.76 -39.42
C SER A 69 -20.21 2.71 -38.48
N ILE A 70 -19.38 1.74 -38.09
CA ILE A 70 -19.77 0.61 -37.24
C ILE A 70 -19.39 0.83 -35.78
N LEU A 71 -18.53 1.81 -35.50
CA LEU A 71 -18.02 2.11 -34.17
C LEU A 71 -17.52 3.56 -34.14
N SER A 72 -17.90 4.30 -33.10
CA SER A 72 -17.39 5.63 -32.82
C SER A 72 -17.02 5.71 -31.35
N PHE A 73 -15.80 6.14 -31.02
CA PHE A 73 -15.38 6.28 -29.61
C PHE A 73 -14.53 7.53 -29.39
N PRO A 74 -14.66 8.17 -28.20
CA PRO A 74 -13.82 9.28 -27.82
C PRO A 74 -12.46 8.78 -27.31
N TYR A 75 -11.42 9.59 -27.49
CA TYR A 75 -10.10 9.40 -26.91
C TYR A 75 -9.57 10.75 -26.43
N GLN A 76 -8.95 10.78 -25.24
CA GLN A 76 -8.44 12.00 -24.63
C GLN A 76 -6.92 11.93 -24.41
N TYR A 77 -6.25 12.99 -24.83
CA TYR A 77 -4.88 13.33 -24.45
C TYR A 77 -4.94 14.38 -23.35
N SER A 78 -4.50 14.01 -22.14
CA SER A 78 -4.46 14.89 -20.96
C SER A 78 -3.01 15.27 -20.60
N ASP A 79 -2.86 16.22 -19.68
CA ASP A 79 -1.56 16.64 -19.11
C ASP A 79 -0.53 17.04 -20.16
N LEU A 80 -1.00 17.69 -21.23
CA LEU A 80 -0.16 18.19 -22.30
C LEU A 80 0.46 19.55 -21.90
N CYS A 81 1.64 19.82 -22.47
CA CYS A 81 2.22 21.16 -22.51
C CYS A 81 2.81 21.33 -23.91
N MET A 82 1.95 21.57 -24.90
CA MET A 82 2.34 21.60 -26.31
C MET A 82 2.34 23.03 -26.85
N PRO A 83 3.50 23.72 -26.86
CA PRO A 83 3.69 25.01 -27.53
C PRO A 83 3.33 24.96 -29.02
N GLU A 84 3.31 26.15 -29.63
CA GLU A 84 3.17 26.30 -31.08
C GLU A 84 4.15 25.40 -31.84
N ASP A 85 3.67 24.79 -32.92
CA ASP A 85 4.44 23.91 -33.80
C ASP A 85 5.05 22.64 -33.16
N GLN A 86 4.68 22.33 -31.92
CA GLN A 86 5.10 21.08 -31.29
C GLN A 86 4.20 19.91 -31.69
N ILE A 87 4.83 18.73 -31.78
CA ILE A 87 4.19 17.46 -32.17
C ILE A 87 3.91 16.58 -30.96
N PHE A 88 2.80 15.85 -30.99
CA PHE A 88 2.39 14.98 -29.87
C PHE A 88 1.55 13.78 -30.33
N GLY A 89 1.23 12.89 -29.40
CA GLY A 89 0.40 11.69 -29.63
C GLY A 89 1.15 10.49 -30.24
N PHE A 90 2.28 10.71 -30.91
CA PHE A 90 3.00 9.66 -31.64
C PHE A 90 3.64 8.58 -30.77
N GLN A 91 3.71 8.76 -29.45
CA GLN A 91 4.19 7.75 -28.50
C GLN A 91 3.05 7.06 -27.75
N THR A 92 1.81 7.53 -27.91
CA THR A 92 0.66 7.06 -27.15
C THR A 92 -0.24 6.23 -28.05
N PRO A 93 -0.26 4.89 -27.89
CA PRO A 93 -1.09 4.03 -28.71
C PRO A 93 -2.57 4.17 -28.34
N ILE A 94 -3.42 4.28 -29.34
CA ILE A 94 -4.88 4.20 -29.22
C ILE A 94 -5.27 2.75 -29.53
N PHE A 95 -5.73 2.01 -28.54
CA PHE A 95 -6.07 0.60 -28.70
C PHE A 95 -7.38 0.43 -29.45
N LEU A 96 -7.38 -0.38 -30.51
CA LEU A 96 -8.59 -0.68 -31.26
C LEU A 96 -9.30 -1.89 -30.65
N PRO A 97 -10.64 -1.85 -30.53
CA PRO A 97 -11.42 -2.95 -29.95
C PRO A 97 -11.65 -4.10 -30.94
N ASP A 98 -11.43 -3.88 -32.24
CA ASP A 98 -11.60 -4.90 -33.29
C ASP A 98 -10.48 -4.79 -34.33
N GLN A 99 -9.85 -5.94 -34.64
CA GLN A 99 -8.77 -6.03 -35.61
C GLN A 99 -9.23 -5.88 -37.08
N ARG A 100 -10.54 -5.99 -37.34
CA ARG A 100 -11.13 -5.86 -38.68
C ARG A 100 -11.32 -4.40 -39.12
N LEU A 101 -11.11 -3.43 -38.24
CA LEU A 101 -11.23 -2.01 -38.54
C LEU A 101 -10.09 -1.57 -39.47
N THR A 102 -10.43 -1.03 -40.63
CA THR A 102 -9.44 -0.69 -41.67
C THR A 102 -9.46 0.78 -42.08
N HIS A 103 -10.60 1.47 -41.93
CA HIS A 103 -10.75 2.90 -42.25
C HIS A 103 -11.16 3.68 -41.00
N PHE A 104 -10.68 4.92 -40.91
CA PHE A 104 -10.79 5.75 -39.71
C PHE A 104 -11.00 7.21 -40.10
N THR A 105 -11.96 7.88 -39.46
CA THR A 105 -12.13 9.33 -39.52
C THR A 105 -11.91 9.92 -38.14
N PHE A 106 -11.19 11.04 -38.08
CA PHE A 106 -10.80 11.69 -36.84
C PHE A 106 -11.53 13.02 -36.72
N THR A 107 -12.24 13.24 -35.62
CA THR A 107 -12.88 14.53 -35.30
C THR A 107 -12.22 15.07 -34.04
N VAL A 108 -11.69 16.29 -34.06
CA VAL A 108 -11.19 16.94 -32.84
C VAL A 108 -12.37 17.58 -32.14
N THR A 109 -12.83 16.99 -31.05
CA THR A 109 -14.06 17.40 -30.36
C THR A 109 -13.82 18.52 -29.37
N ARG A 110 -12.65 18.54 -28.73
CA ARG A 110 -12.33 19.54 -27.70
C ARG A 110 -10.83 19.79 -27.60
N VAL A 111 -10.41 21.04 -27.47
CA VAL A 111 -9.03 21.42 -27.14
C VAL A 111 -9.03 22.50 -26.06
N GLN A 112 -8.29 22.26 -24.97
CA GLN A 112 -8.11 23.23 -23.89
C GLN A 112 -6.70 23.84 -23.96
N PHE A 113 -6.63 25.16 -23.90
CA PHE A 113 -5.37 25.91 -23.93
C PHE A 113 -4.92 26.34 -22.53
N SER A 114 -3.64 26.70 -22.41
CA SER A 114 -3.04 27.15 -21.14
C SER A 114 -3.59 28.46 -20.60
N ASP A 115 -4.19 29.29 -21.45
CA ASP A 115 -4.88 30.53 -21.08
C ASP A 115 -6.32 30.30 -20.58
N GLY A 116 -6.76 29.03 -20.50
CA GLY A 116 -8.11 28.64 -20.10
C GLY A 116 -9.14 28.68 -21.22
N THR A 117 -8.76 29.13 -22.44
CA THR A 117 -9.68 29.12 -23.58
C THR A 117 -9.96 27.71 -24.09
N LEU A 118 -11.12 27.55 -24.74
CA LEU A 118 -11.60 26.27 -25.23
C LEU A 118 -11.96 26.35 -26.71
N PHE A 119 -11.60 25.29 -27.45
CA PHE A 119 -12.13 25.01 -28.77
C PHE A 119 -13.01 23.76 -28.72
N GLU A 120 -14.14 23.79 -29.43
CA GLU A 120 -15.02 22.64 -29.66
C GLU A 120 -15.24 22.46 -31.17
N GLY A 121 -15.26 21.20 -31.61
CA GLY A 121 -15.36 20.86 -33.03
C GLY A 121 -16.25 19.65 -33.27
N GLU A 122 -16.98 19.66 -34.38
CA GLU A 122 -17.88 18.56 -34.77
C GLU A 122 -17.52 17.95 -36.13
N GLU A 123 -16.66 18.64 -36.89
CA GLU A 123 -16.28 18.26 -38.25
C GLU A 123 -15.08 17.30 -38.29
N PRO A 124 -15.15 16.20 -39.07
CA PRO A 124 -14.00 15.34 -39.32
C PRO A 124 -12.85 16.09 -40.00
N LEU A 125 -11.62 15.80 -39.59
CA LEU A 125 -10.41 16.28 -40.25
C LEU A 125 -10.37 15.77 -41.70
N ALA A 126 -10.15 16.68 -42.65
CA ALA A 126 -10.08 16.38 -44.07
C ALA A 126 -8.66 16.60 -44.62
N PRO A 127 -8.27 15.99 -45.76
CA PRO A 127 -6.97 16.22 -46.36
C PRO A 127 -6.69 17.71 -46.63
N ASP A 128 -5.52 18.20 -46.23
CA ASP A 128 -5.11 19.59 -46.48
C ASP A 128 -4.95 19.83 -48.00
N PRO A 129 -5.68 20.79 -48.60
CA PRO A 129 -5.60 21.10 -50.04
C PRO A 129 -4.18 21.38 -50.55
N LYS A 130 -3.22 21.71 -49.68
CA LYS A 130 -1.85 22.09 -50.05
C LYS A 130 -0.84 20.93 -50.04
N THR A 131 -1.26 19.69 -49.76
CA THR A 131 -0.34 18.53 -49.61
C THR A 131 -0.64 17.31 -50.50
N SER A 132 -1.50 17.45 -51.53
CA SER A 132 -1.68 16.38 -52.52
C SER A 132 -0.49 16.28 -53.48
N PRO A 133 0.10 15.09 -53.72
CA PRO A 133 1.04 14.89 -54.83
C PRO A 133 0.33 15.00 -56.17
N ASP A 134 1.02 15.59 -57.15
CA ASP A 134 0.62 15.81 -58.54
C ASP A 134 -0.13 14.63 -59.17
N SER A 135 -1.32 14.90 -59.69
CA SER A 135 -2.00 14.05 -60.65
C SER A 135 -1.52 14.39 -62.07
N ASN A 136 -0.63 13.58 -62.62
CA ASN A 136 -0.43 13.46 -64.06
C ASN A 136 -0.08 12.00 -64.39
N ASP A 137 -1.06 11.28 -64.95
CA ASP A 137 -0.93 10.43 -66.13
C ASP A 137 -2.05 9.37 -66.15
N ILE A 138 -2.94 9.49 -67.14
CA ILE A 138 -3.25 8.49 -68.17
C ILE A 138 -4.47 8.99 -68.96
N HIS A 139 -4.22 9.40 -70.20
CA HIS A 139 -5.23 9.47 -71.25
C HIS A 139 -5.65 8.05 -71.66
N SER A 140 -6.95 7.78 -71.83
CA SER A 140 -7.55 7.50 -73.14
C SER A 140 -8.99 6.96 -73.08
N ASN A 141 -9.74 7.40 -74.09
CA ASN A 141 -10.94 6.82 -74.72
C ASN A 141 -12.34 7.09 -74.13
N SER A 142 -12.96 8.08 -74.77
CA SER A 142 -14.39 8.29 -74.95
C SER A 142 -15.08 7.12 -75.68
N ARG A 143 -16.22 6.67 -75.12
CA ARG A 143 -17.37 6.11 -75.87
C ARG A 143 -18.66 6.54 -75.18
N ASP A 144 -19.56 7.13 -75.96
CA ASP A 144 -20.92 7.52 -75.57
C ASP A 144 -21.76 6.32 -75.10
N ILE A 145 -22.40 6.43 -73.93
CA ILE A 145 -23.61 5.67 -73.58
C ILE A 145 -24.59 6.58 -72.84
N GLN A 146 -25.84 6.53 -73.31
CA GLN A 146 -27.00 7.36 -72.96
C GLN A 146 -27.42 7.31 -71.48
N THR A 147 -28.02 8.40 -71.02
CA THR A 147 -28.68 8.54 -69.71
C THR A 147 -29.97 7.70 -69.61
N PRO A 148 -30.21 6.93 -68.53
CA PRO A 148 -31.50 6.31 -68.29
C PRO A 148 -32.48 7.30 -67.62
N LYS A 149 -33.71 7.36 -68.15
CA LYS A 149 -34.87 8.13 -67.62
C LYS A 149 -35.32 7.61 -66.23
N PRO A 150 -35.92 8.47 -65.36
CA PRO A 150 -36.32 8.06 -64.02
C PRO A 150 -37.60 7.19 -64.02
N PRO A 151 -37.71 6.13 -63.19
CA PRO A 151 -38.89 5.30 -63.14
C PRO A 151 -40.02 5.93 -62.32
N LYS A 152 -41.19 6.00 -62.94
CA LYS A 152 -42.50 6.33 -62.33
C LYS A 152 -42.95 5.13 -61.49
N ASN A 153 -42.93 5.19 -60.15
CA ASN A 153 -43.81 4.42 -59.25
C ASN A 153 -43.59 4.74 -57.75
N LYS A 154 -44.36 5.70 -57.22
CA LYS A 154 -44.27 6.21 -55.82
C LYS A 154 -44.63 5.18 -54.72
N ARG A 155 -45.22 4.03 -55.05
CA ARG A 155 -45.63 2.98 -54.08
C ARG A 155 -44.49 2.05 -53.62
N ARG A 156 -43.41 1.89 -54.40
CA ARG A 156 -42.24 1.07 -54.02
C ARG A 156 -41.24 1.82 -53.13
N LEU A 157 -41.20 3.16 -53.24
CA LEU A 157 -40.40 4.02 -52.36
C LEU A 157 -40.91 4.03 -50.92
N LEU A 158 -42.24 4.04 -50.68
CA LEU A 158 -42.81 3.99 -49.32
C LEU A 158 -42.56 2.65 -48.61
N ALA A 159 -42.59 1.53 -49.32
CA ALA A 159 -42.30 0.21 -48.74
C ALA A 159 -40.81 0.05 -48.38
N GLY A 160 -39.89 0.53 -49.22
CA GLY A 160 -38.46 0.57 -48.91
C GLY A 160 -38.10 1.53 -47.78
N LEU A 161 -38.81 2.67 -47.67
CA LEU A 161 -38.66 3.62 -46.55
C LEU A 161 -39.12 3.01 -45.21
N LEU A 162 -40.24 2.28 -45.20
CA LEU A 162 -40.74 1.59 -44.00
C LEU A 162 -39.83 0.43 -43.57
N ILE A 163 -39.28 -0.34 -44.51
CA ILE A 163 -38.30 -1.40 -44.22
C ILE A 163 -36.97 -0.79 -43.75
N GLY A 164 -36.50 0.31 -44.35
CA GLY A 164 -35.32 1.05 -43.90
C GLY A 164 -35.46 1.62 -42.50
N CYS A 165 -36.62 2.22 -42.17
CA CYS A 165 -36.93 2.68 -40.81
C CYS A 165 -37.04 1.52 -39.81
N ALA A 166 -37.62 0.37 -40.20
CA ALA A 166 -37.67 -0.82 -39.36
C ALA A 166 -36.29 -1.44 -39.13
N CYS A 167 -35.41 -1.46 -40.14
CA CYS A 167 -34.02 -1.90 -40.02
C CYS A 167 -33.20 -0.93 -39.16
N LEU A 168 -33.38 0.39 -39.28
CA LEU A 168 -32.72 1.38 -38.42
C LEU A 168 -33.22 1.29 -36.97
N ALA A 169 -34.51 1.05 -36.75
CA ALA A 169 -35.07 0.82 -35.43
C ALA A 169 -34.57 -0.51 -34.83
N ALA A 170 -34.54 -1.59 -35.61
CA ALA A 170 -33.97 -2.87 -35.20
C ALA A 170 -32.47 -2.75 -34.91
N PHE A 171 -31.72 -2.00 -35.72
CA PHE A 171 -30.30 -1.71 -35.49
C PHE A 171 -30.10 -0.88 -34.23
N ALA A 172 -30.90 0.16 -34.00
CA ALA A 172 -30.86 0.96 -32.77
C ALA A 172 -31.20 0.14 -31.51
N VAL A 173 -32.11 -0.82 -31.63
CA VAL A 173 -32.43 -1.79 -30.58
C VAL A 173 -31.24 -2.74 -30.37
N ILE A 174 -30.66 -3.31 -31.43
CA ILE A 174 -29.49 -4.19 -31.35
C ILE A 174 -28.29 -3.45 -30.74
N THR A 175 -27.99 -2.23 -31.15
CA THR A 175 -26.87 -1.45 -30.61
C THR A 175 -27.10 -1.12 -29.13
N LYS A 176 -28.32 -0.70 -28.77
CA LYS A 176 -28.68 -0.39 -27.37
C LYS A 176 -28.62 -1.60 -26.44
N TYR A 177 -29.08 -2.78 -26.89
CA TYR A 177 -29.23 -3.95 -26.02
C TYR A 177 -28.10 -4.99 -26.15
N LEU A 178 -27.28 -4.95 -27.20
CA LEU A 178 -26.20 -5.92 -27.43
C LEU A 178 -24.82 -5.25 -27.56
N LEU A 179 -24.68 -4.21 -28.38
CA LEU A 179 -23.36 -3.63 -28.70
C LEU A 179 -22.79 -2.75 -27.56
N ILE A 180 -23.60 -1.84 -27.01
CA ILE A 180 -23.18 -0.94 -25.92
C ILE A 180 -22.84 -1.74 -24.64
N PRO A 181 -23.67 -2.70 -24.20
CA PRO A 181 -23.33 -3.51 -23.03
C PRO A 181 -22.07 -4.38 -23.24
N GLU A 182 -21.85 -4.92 -24.45
CA GLU A 182 -20.64 -5.70 -24.76
C GLU A 182 -19.37 -4.84 -24.64
N PHE A 183 -19.40 -3.61 -25.19
CA PHE A 183 -18.29 -2.68 -25.07
C PHE A 183 -18.00 -2.28 -23.61
N GLN A 184 -19.04 -1.94 -22.86
CA GLN A 184 -18.92 -1.61 -21.43
C GLN A 184 -18.38 -2.79 -20.62
N TYR A 185 -18.81 -4.01 -20.94
CA TYR A 185 -18.32 -5.23 -20.29
C TYR A 185 -16.82 -5.42 -20.51
N HIS A 186 -16.34 -5.27 -21.75
CA HIS A 186 -14.92 -5.34 -22.06
C HIS A 186 -14.10 -4.19 -21.44
N GLN A 187 -14.67 -2.98 -21.39
CA GLN A 187 -14.04 -1.84 -20.74
C GLN A 187 -13.86 -2.09 -19.23
N ALA A 188 -14.91 -2.58 -18.55
CA ALA A 188 -14.84 -2.94 -17.14
C ALA A 188 -13.78 -4.03 -16.89
N ALA A 189 -13.72 -5.05 -17.75
CA ALA A 189 -12.70 -6.10 -17.67
C ALA A 189 -11.27 -5.53 -17.80
N ALA A 190 -11.05 -4.62 -18.75
CA ALA A 190 -9.76 -3.94 -18.91
C ALA A 190 -9.38 -3.09 -17.69
N TYR A 191 -10.34 -2.42 -17.04
CA TYR A 191 -10.09 -1.72 -15.78
C TYR A 191 -9.66 -2.69 -14.67
N VAL A 192 -10.30 -3.85 -14.55
CA VAL A 192 -9.90 -4.89 -13.57
C VAL A 192 -8.48 -5.41 -13.85
N GLU A 193 -8.14 -5.68 -15.11
CA GLU A 193 -6.79 -6.13 -15.51
C GLU A 193 -5.71 -5.10 -15.14
N ASN A 194 -6.03 -3.81 -15.28
CA ASN A 194 -5.15 -2.70 -14.90
C ASN A 194 -5.22 -2.37 -13.40
N LYS A 195 -5.95 -3.15 -12.59
CA LYS A 195 -6.19 -2.94 -11.15
C LYS A 195 -6.91 -1.62 -10.82
N GLU A 196 -7.59 -1.02 -11.79
CA GLU A 196 -8.40 0.19 -11.65
C GLU A 196 -9.83 -0.18 -11.16
N TYR A 197 -9.92 -0.87 -10.02
CA TYR A 197 -11.16 -1.49 -9.55
C TYR A 197 -12.30 -0.50 -9.32
N THR A 198 -11.99 0.70 -8.80
CA THR A 198 -12.97 1.77 -8.55
C THR A 198 -13.59 2.33 -9.84
N LYS A 199 -12.90 2.18 -10.99
CA LYS A 199 -13.48 2.50 -12.31
C LYS A 199 -14.26 1.33 -12.91
N ALA A 200 -13.86 0.09 -12.63
CA ALA A 200 -14.53 -1.11 -13.13
C ALA A 200 -15.92 -1.34 -12.52
N LEU A 201 -16.05 -1.19 -11.19
CA LEU A 201 -17.27 -1.46 -10.44
C LEU A 201 -18.51 -0.71 -10.96
N PRO A 202 -18.51 0.63 -11.12
CA PRO A 202 -19.69 1.34 -11.62
C PRO A 202 -20.07 0.93 -13.05
N VAL A 203 -19.11 0.50 -13.87
CA VAL A 203 -19.38 0.01 -15.22
C VAL A 203 -20.08 -1.35 -15.16
N TYR A 204 -19.63 -2.27 -14.29
CA TYR A 204 -20.33 -3.55 -14.08
C TYR A 204 -21.71 -3.38 -13.42
N GLU A 205 -21.87 -2.42 -12.50
CA GLU A 205 -23.18 -2.10 -11.91
C GLU A 205 -24.19 -1.62 -12.97
N ASN A 206 -23.75 -0.73 -13.87
CA ASN A 206 -24.60 -0.21 -14.94
C ASN A 206 -25.02 -1.28 -15.95
N LEU A 207 -24.25 -2.36 -16.08
CA LEU A 207 -24.58 -3.50 -16.94
C LEU A 207 -25.71 -4.39 -16.38
N GLY A 208 -25.99 -4.32 -15.08
CA GLY A 208 -27.09 -5.06 -14.44
C GLY A 208 -27.04 -6.56 -14.71
N ASP A 209 -28.07 -7.10 -15.38
CA ASP A 209 -28.21 -8.53 -15.70
C ASP A 209 -27.48 -8.97 -16.98
N TYR A 210 -26.69 -8.07 -17.60
CA TYR A 210 -25.94 -8.42 -18.80
C TYR A 210 -24.80 -9.40 -18.48
N LYS A 211 -24.85 -10.59 -19.12
CA LYS A 211 -23.90 -11.70 -18.90
C LYS A 211 -23.78 -12.05 -17.41
N ASP A 212 -22.56 -12.13 -16.91
CA ASP A 212 -22.17 -12.40 -15.53
C ASP A 212 -21.73 -11.14 -14.78
N ALA A 213 -22.16 -9.94 -15.21
CA ALA A 213 -21.76 -8.67 -14.61
C ALA A 213 -21.97 -8.63 -13.09
N LYS A 214 -23.09 -9.15 -12.58
CA LYS A 214 -23.33 -9.31 -11.13
C LYS A 214 -22.26 -10.14 -10.42
N SER A 215 -21.82 -11.24 -11.03
CA SER A 215 -20.72 -12.05 -10.50
C SER A 215 -19.39 -11.31 -10.59
N LYS A 216 -19.16 -10.56 -11.67
CA LYS A 216 -17.96 -9.74 -11.87
C LYS A 216 -17.83 -8.61 -10.86
N ILE A 217 -18.93 -8.03 -10.36
CA ILE A 217 -18.90 -7.06 -9.24
C ILE A 217 -18.30 -7.72 -8.00
N SER A 218 -18.79 -8.92 -7.63
CA SER A 218 -18.28 -9.64 -6.45
C SER A 218 -16.80 -10.01 -6.61
N GLU A 219 -16.40 -10.48 -7.79
CA GLU A 219 -15.00 -10.78 -8.11
C GLU A 219 -14.11 -9.53 -8.06
N THR A 220 -14.57 -8.41 -8.63
CA THR A 220 -13.84 -7.14 -8.66
C THR A 220 -13.68 -6.57 -7.25
N ASN A 221 -14.73 -6.57 -6.43
CA ASN A 221 -14.66 -6.16 -5.03
C ASN A 221 -13.70 -7.04 -4.22
N TYR A 222 -13.69 -8.35 -4.45
CA TYR A 222 -12.75 -9.25 -3.80
C TYR A 222 -11.29 -8.93 -4.14
N LEU A 223 -11.01 -8.66 -5.43
CA LEU A 223 -9.68 -8.23 -5.89
C LEU A 223 -9.30 -6.87 -5.33
N TYR A 224 -10.25 -5.94 -5.25
CA TYR A 224 -10.04 -4.62 -4.69
C TYR A 224 -9.69 -4.68 -3.20
N ALA A 225 -10.46 -5.44 -2.41
CA ALA A 225 -10.16 -5.70 -1.00
C ALA A 225 -8.77 -6.33 -0.83
N GLY A 226 -8.38 -7.26 -1.72
CA GLY A 226 -7.04 -7.83 -1.71
C GLY A 226 -5.93 -6.81 -2.01
N SER A 227 -6.21 -5.79 -2.84
CA SER A 227 -5.24 -4.71 -3.08
C SER A 227 -5.10 -3.78 -1.87
N LEU A 228 -6.19 -3.51 -1.14
CA LEU A 228 -6.20 -2.75 0.11
C LEU A 228 -5.49 -3.51 1.24
N GLU A 229 -5.67 -4.84 1.31
CA GLU A 229 -4.91 -5.70 2.21
C GLU A 229 -3.40 -5.55 1.98
N LEU A 230 -2.96 -5.50 0.71
CA LEU A 230 -1.54 -5.34 0.37
C LEU A 230 -0.98 -3.94 0.67
N SER A 231 -1.81 -2.89 0.64
CA SER A 231 -1.41 -1.53 1.03
C SER A 231 -1.46 -1.28 2.54
N GLY A 232 -2.05 -2.20 3.32
CA GLY A 232 -2.21 -2.07 4.77
C GLY A 232 -3.49 -1.34 5.19
N ASP A 233 -4.40 -1.06 4.24
CA ASP A 233 -5.70 -0.44 4.44
C ASP A 233 -6.72 -1.52 4.90
N TYR A 234 -6.43 -2.13 6.04
CA TYR A 234 -7.15 -3.33 6.52
C TYR A 234 -8.60 -3.05 6.91
N GLN A 235 -8.94 -1.83 7.34
CA GLN A 235 -10.31 -1.48 7.72
C GLN A 235 -11.21 -1.44 6.49
N GLU A 236 -10.75 -0.79 5.41
CA GLU A 236 -11.42 -0.70 4.13
C GLU A 236 -11.52 -2.09 3.48
N ALA A 237 -10.43 -2.87 3.49
CA ALA A 237 -10.44 -4.25 3.01
C ALA A 237 -11.47 -5.12 3.76
N MET A 238 -11.49 -5.02 5.10
CA MET A 238 -12.45 -5.76 5.95
C MET A 238 -13.90 -5.40 5.65
N ALA A 239 -14.20 -4.11 5.43
CA ALA A 239 -15.55 -3.67 5.09
C ALA A 239 -16.04 -4.33 3.79
N ILE A 240 -15.20 -4.32 2.74
CA ILE A 240 -15.54 -4.95 1.45
C ILE A 240 -15.69 -6.46 1.61
N TYR A 241 -14.77 -7.15 2.31
CA TYR A 241 -14.91 -8.59 2.55
C TYR A 241 -16.17 -8.93 3.35
N THR A 242 -16.56 -8.08 4.29
CA THR A 242 -17.79 -8.26 5.08
C THR A 242 -19.03 -8.12 4.19
N GLU A 243 -19.06 -7.13 3.29
CA GLU A 243 -20.15 -6.92 2.35
C GLU A 243 -20.31 -8.10 1.37
N LEU A 244 -19.19 -8.69 0.95
CA LEU A 244 -19.18 -9.88 0.08
C LEU A 244 -19.69 -11.16 0.77
N GLY A 245 -19.81 -11.16 2.09
CA GLY A 245 -20.42 -12.26 2.85
C GLY A 245 -19.73 -13.61 2.63
N GLN A 246 -20.44 -14.56 2.01
CA GLN A 246 -19.97 -15.95 1.80
C GLN A 246 -19.25 -16.14 0.46
N TYR A 247 -18.87 -15.06 -0.22
CA TYR A 247 -18.12 -15.17 -1.47
C TYR A 247 -16.69 -15.68 -1.19
N LYS A 248 -16.34 -16.85 -1.73
CA LYS A 248 -15.02 -17.48 -1.52
C LYS A 248 -14.68 -17.60 -0.02
N ASP A 249 -13.47 -17.21 0.37
CA ASP A 249 -12.89 -17.20 1.71
C ASP A 249 -13.07 -15.85 2.43
N CYS A 250 -14.04 -15.01 2.01
CA CYS A 250 -14.30 -13.71 2.66
C CYS A 250 -14.48 -13.79 4.19
N PRO A 251 -15.20 -14.77 4.78
CA PRO A 251 -15.30 -14.88 6.24
C PRO A 251 -13.94 -15.07 6.93
N ASP A 252 -13.05 -15.87 6.34
CA ASP A 252 -11.69 -16.09 6.85
C ASP A 252 -10.84 -14.83 6.67
N LYS A 253 -10.98 -14.14 5.53
CA LYS A 253 -10.34 -12.85 5.26
C LYS A 253 -10.77 -11.76 6.23
N VAL A 254 -12.05 -11.67 6.59
CA VAL A 254 -12.53 -10.73 7.63
C VAL A 254 -11.84 -11.02 8.96
N THR A 255 -11.70 -12.29 9.33
CA THR A 255 -11.00 -12.70 10.57
C THR A 255 -9.52 -12.34 10.52
N GLU A 256 -8.86 -12.56 9.38
CA GLU A 256 -7.47 -12.13 9.16
C GLU A 256 -7.32 -10.61 9.25
N MET A 257 -8.23 -9.82 8.66
CA MET A 257 -8.16 -8.36 8.72
C MET A 257 -8.33 -7.85 10.15
N LYS A 258 -9.23 -8.43 10.94
CA LYS A 258 -9.35 -8.12 12.37
C LYS A 258 -8.04 -8.36 13.11
N TYR A 259 -7.36 -9.47 12.82
CA TYR A 259 -6.05 -9.79 13.39
C TYR A 259 -5.00 -8.74 12.98
N ARG A 260 -4.93 -8.38 11.69
CA ARG A 260 -3.99 -7.36 11.19
C ARG A 260 -4.23 -5.97 11.79
N ILE A 261 -5.49 -5.61 12.01
CA ILE A 261 -5.85 -4.37 12.71
C ILE A 261 -5.36 -4.41 14.17
N ALA A 262 -5.56 -5.53 14.88
CA ALA A 262 -5.04 -5.69 16.25
C ALA A 262 -3.51 -5.55 16.30
N ASP A 263 -2.81 -6.16 15.34
CA ASP A 263 -1.36 -6.03 15.18
C ASP A 263 -0.92 -4.57 14.87
N GLN A 264 -1.68 -3.83 14.07
CA GLN A 264 -1.42 -2.39 13.87
C GLN A 264 -1.54 -1.59 15.18
N PHE A 265 -2.55 -1.84 16.00
CA PHE A 265 -2.68 -1.20 17.30
C PHE A 265 -1.49 -1.55 18.20
N PHE A 266 -1.05 -2.81 18.21
CA PHE A 266 0.13 -3.24 18.97
C PHE A 266 1.40 -2.52 18.51
N ASN A 267 1.67 -2.50 17.20
CA ASN A 267 2.87 -1.84 16.65
C ASN A 267 2.84 -0.31 16.83
N ASN A 268 1.66 0.29 17.02
CA ASN A 268 1.49 1.71 17.34
C ASN A 268 1.48 1.98 18.86
N GLU A 269 1.84 1.00 19.69
CA GLU A 269 1.89 1.08 21.17
C GLU A 269 0.54 1.42 21.83
N ALA A 270 -0.56 1.20 21.12
CA ALA A 270 -1.94 1.26 21.62
C ALA A 270 -2.32 -0.13 22.16
N TYR A 271 -1.65 -0.52 23.24
CA TYR A 271 -1.64 -1.88 23.77
C TYR A 271 -2.97 -2.31 24.39
N GLU A 272 -3.72 -1.37 24.98
CA GLU A 272 -5.05 -1.66 25.54
C GLU A 272 -6.02 -2.08 24.43
N GLU A 273 -6.07 -1.30 23.35
CA GLU A 273 -6.88 -1.56 22.17
C GLU A 273 -6.43 -2.82 21.44
N ALA A 274 -5.12 -3.05 21.34
CA ALA A 274 -4.58 -4.28 20.79
C ALA A 274 -5.05 -5.50 21.60
N SER A 275 -4.91 -5.45 22.93
CA SER A 275 -5.32 -6.54 23.84
C SER A 275 -6.81 -6.86 23.70
N LEU A 276 -7.67 -5.84 23.67
CA LEU A 276 -9.10 -6.01 23.46
C LEU A 276 -9.43 -6.70 22.13
N ARG A 277 -8.76 -6.29 21.04
CA ARG A 277 -9.02 -6.83 19.70
C ARG A 277 -8.50 -8.25 19.53
N PHE A 278 -7.33 -8.56 20.06
CA PHE A 278 -6.81 -9.92 20.08
C PHE A 278 -7.70 -10.84 20.93
N THR A 279 -8.20 -10.37 22.07
CA THR A 279 -9.15 -11.14 22.91
C THR A 279 -10.41 -11.50 22.12
N ALA A 280 -10.93 -10.57 21.31
CA ALA A 280 -12.12 -10.80 20.49
C ALA A 280 -11.92 -11.85 19.38
N LEU A 281 -10.67 -12.22 19.08
CA LEU A 281 -10.31 -13.24 18.07
C LEU A 281 -10.16 -14.65 18.65
N ALA A 282 -10.17 -14.79 19.98
CA ALA A 282 -10.04 -16.07 20.68
C ALA A 282 -8.85 -16.90 20.15
N ASP A 283 -9.11 -18.13 19.70
CA ASP A 283 -8.10 -19.12 19.31
C ASP A 283 -7.52 -18.88 17.89
N TYR A 284 -7.81 -17.75 17.26
CA TYR A 284 -7.27 -17.45 15.94
C TYR A 284 -5.77 -17.15 16.01
N LYS A 285 -4.96 -18.02 15.41
CA LYS A 285 -3.48 -17.93 15.42
C LYS A 285 -2.95 -17.84 16.88
N ASP A 286 -2.15 -16.83 17.17
CA ASP A 286 -1.56 -16.51 18.47
C ASP A 286 -2.30 -15.39 19.19
N SER A 287 -3.56 -15.09 18.83
CA SER A 287 -4.33 -13.97 19.38
C SER A 287 -4.44 -14.01 20.90
N GLU A 288 -4.69 -15.16 21.52
CA GLU A 288 -4.71 -15.28 22.98
C GLU A 288 -3.38 -14.85 23.64
N SER A 289 -2.26 -15.30 23.06
CA SER A 289 -0.92 -14.96 23.55
C SER A 289 -0.61 -13.47 23.28
N MET A 290 -0.98 -12.95 22.12
CA MET A 290 -0.83 -11.54 21.76
C MET A 290 -1.71 -10.62 22.62
N ALA A 291 -2.90 -11.04 23.02
CA ALA A 291 -3.76 -10.28 23.93
C ALA A 291 -3.10 -10.10 25.30
N THR A 292 -2.59 -11.21 25.84
CA THR A 292 -1.89 -11.24 27.13
C THR A 292 -0.57 -10.48 27.07
N TYR A 293 0.19 -10.63 25.98
CA TYR A 293 1.43 -9.89 25.76
C TYR A 293 1.19 -8.39 25.61
N SER A 294 0.15 -7.99 24.87
CA SER A 294 -0.28 -6.58 24.78
C SER A 294 -0.61 -6.02 26.16
N HIS A 295 -1.31 -6.78 26.99
CA HIS A 295 -1.60 -6.36 28.36
C HIS A 295 -0.32 -6.16 29.21
N ALA A 296 0.64 -7.09 29.11
CA ALA A 296 1.93 -6.93 29.79
C ALA A 296 2.68 -5.67 29.33
N MET A 297 2.67 -5.37 28.02
CA MET A 297 3.27 -4.15 27.46
C MET A 297 2.57 -2.87 27.96
N GLN A 298 1.25 -2.91 28.14
CA GLN A 298 0.50 -1.80 28.74
C GLN A 298 0.92 -1.57 30.20
N LEU A 299 1.03 -2.63 30.99
CA LEU A 299 1.47 -2.53 32.39
C LEU A 299 2.90 -1.96 32.50
N MET A 300 3.80 -2.37 31.59
CA MET A 300 5.14 -1.78 31.46
C MET A 300 5.07 -0.27 31.19
N LYS A 301 4.20 0.17 30.28
CA LYS A 301 3.99 1.59 29.95
C LYS A 301 3.45 2.39 31.14
N GLU A 302 2.62 1.75 31.97
CA GLU A 302 2.09 2.30 33.22
C GLU A 302 3.07 2.21 34.41
N LYS A 303 4.25 1.61 34.21
CA LYS A 303 5.26 1.34 35.25
C LYS A 303 4.78 0.43 36.38
N LYS A 304 3.78 -0.41 36.11
CA LYS A 304 3.31 -1.47 37.02
C LYS A 304 4.18 -2.71 36.83
N PHE A 305 5.44 -2.62 37.23
CA PHE A 305 6.47 -3.59 36.85
C PHE A 305 6.24 -5.00 37.43
N GLU A 306 5.75 -5.10 38.67
CA GLU A 306 5.42 -6.38 39.29
C GLU A 306 4.31 -7.11 38.53
N GLU A 307 3.20 -6.42 38.29
CA GLU A 307 2.08 -6.96 37.52
C GLU A 307 2.51 -7.35 36.10
N ALA A 308 3.32 -6.51 35.46
CA ALA A 308 3.86 -6.79 34.13
C ALA A 308 4.71 -8.07 34.13
N TYR A 309 5.64 -8.20 35.09
CA TYR A 309 6.51 -9.36 35.23
C TYR A 309 5.71 -10.65 35.41
N GLU A 310 4.68 -10.66 36.25
CA GLU A 310 3.83 -11.85 36.47
C GLU A 310 3.14 -12.30 35.18
N VAL A 311 2.58 -11.36 34.43
CA VAL A 311 1.94 -11.66 33.13
C VAL A 311 2.99 -12.20 32.16
N PHE A 312 4.16 -11.57 32.09
CA PHE A 312 5.29 -12.01 31.28
C PHE A 312 5.80 -13.41 31.63
N PHE A 313 5.91 -13.71 32.92
CA PHE A 313 6.34 -14.99 33.46
C PHE A 313 5.34 -16.12 33.15
N SER A 314 4.05 -15.80 33.13
CA SER A 314 3.00 -16.73 32.70
C SER A 314 3.12 -17.11 31.22
N LEU A 315 3.61 -16.19 30.37
CA LEU A 315 3.80 -16.40 28.93
C LEU A 315 5.13 -17.06 28.57
N ARG A 316 6.06 -17.25 29.51
CA ARG A 316 7.48 -17.56 29.22
C ARG A 316 7.71 -18.74 28.27
N GLY A 317 6.84 -19.76 28.29
CA GLY A 317 6.95 -20.92 27.39
C GLY A 317 6.63 -20.63 25.92
N GLY A 318 5.92 -19.54 25.64
CA GLY A 318 5.49 -19.12 24.30
C GLY A 318 6.20 -17.88 23.76
N LEU A 319 6.88 -17.11 24.60
CA LEU A 319 7.49 -15.82 24.23
C LEU A 319 8.49 -15.89 23.07
N GLY A 320 9.20 -17.01 22.90
CA GLY A 320 10.14 -17.19 21.79
C GLY A 320 9.49 -17.20 20.40
N LYS A 321 8.16 -17.35 20.32
CA LYS A 321 7.39 -17.28 19.07
C LYS A 321 6.86 -15.88 18.79
N LEU A 322 6.77 -15.03 19.80
CA LEU A 322 6.28 -13.66 19.69
C LEU A 322 7.43 -12.75 19.29
N LYS A 323 7.14 -11.81 18.39
CA LYS A 323 8.12 -10.80 17.98
C LYS A 323 8.60 -10.02 19.21
N ASN A 324 9.90 -10.04 19.48
CA ASN A 324 10.54 -9.41 20.65
C ASN A 324 10.00 -9.90 22.01
N GLY A 325 9.34 -11.06 22.07
CA GLY A 325 8.71 -11.56 23.29
C GLY A 325 9.71 -11.80 24.43
N LEU A 326 10.80 -12.52 24.15
CA LEU A 326 11.86 -12.79 25.15
C LEU A 326 12.61 -11.52 25.56
N GLU A 327 12.89 -10.63 24.60
CA GLU A 327 13.56 -9.36 24.87
C GLU A 327 12.72 -8.47 25.79
N ASN A 328 11.42 -8.35 25.53
CA ASN A 328 10.52 -7.56 26.38
C ASN A 328 10.27 -8.21 27.75
N TYR A 329 10.34 -9.54 27.84
CA TYR A 329 10.39 -10.23 29.14
C TYR A 329 11.63 -9.85 29.93
N TYR A 330 12.83 -9.93 29.35
CA TYR A 330 14.05 -9.51 30.05
C TYR A 330 14.04 -8.02 30.39
N GLU A 331 13.45 -7.18 29.53
CA GLU A 331 13.24 -5.77 29.84
C GLU A 331 12.32 -5.59 31.05
N SER A 332 11.25 -6.39 31.16
CA SER A 332 10.37 -6.34 32.34
C SER A 332 11.10 -6.71 33.63
N VAL A 333 11.96 -7.75 33.60
CA VAL A 333 12.81 -8.14 34.72
C VAL A 333 13.79 -7.02 35.08
N TYR A 334 14.42 -6.42 34.08
CA TYR A 334 15.37 -5.32 34.26
C TYR A 334 14.73 -4.09 34.89
N GLN A 335 13.55 -3.68 34.41
CA GLN A 335 12.82 -2.54 34.96
C GLN A 335 12.30 -2.81 36.38
N LEU A 336 11.82 -4.03 36.65
CA LEU A 336 11.40 -4.43 37.99
C LEU A 336 12.58 -4.44 38.98
N GLY A 337 13.73 -4.98 38.59
CA GLY A 337 14.94 -4.95 39.43
C GLY A 337 15.39 -3.53 39.76
N ASN A 338 15.31 -2.61 38.80
CA ASN A 338 15.59 -1.19 39.06
C ASN A 338 14.56 -0.58 40.02
N TYR A 339 13.27 -0.90 39.85
CA TYR A 339 12.21 -0.44 40.73
C TYR A 339 12.43 -0.90 42.18
N TYR A 340 12.77 -2.16 42.41
CA TYR A 340 13.08 -2.68 43.75
C TYR A 340 14.32 -2.03 44.37
N ASN A 341 15.37 -1.78 43.59
CA ASN A 341 16.50 -0.98 44.06
C ASN A 341 16.09 0.44 44.50
N GLU A 342 15.15 1.08 43.80
CA GLU A 342 14.62 2.39 44.20
C GLU A 342 13.77 2.33 45.47
N GLN A 343 13.04 1.24 45.70
CA GLN A 343 12.24 1.02 46.92
C GLN A 343 13.09 0.59 48.14
N GLY A 344 14.34 0.17 47.92
CA GLY A 344 15.22 -0.35 48.97
C GLY A 344 15.14 -1.87 49.17
N GLU A 345 14.45 -2.57 48.27
CA GLU A 345 14.30 -4.03 48.21
C GLU A 345 15.48 -4.62 47.41
N PHE A 346 16.68 -4.44 47.94
CA PHE A 346 17.92 -4.68 47.19
C PHE A 346 18.19 -6.14 46.85
N MET A 347 17.68 -7.09 47.66
CA MET A 347 17.90 -8.51 47.42
C MET A 347 16.92 -9.06 46.40
N GLU A 348 15.69 -8.57 46.42
CA GLU A 348 14.69 -8.80 45.39
C GLU A 348 15.20 -8.28 44.03
N ALA A 349 15.83 -7.11 44.01
CA ALA A 349 16.52 -6.60 42.83
C ALA A 349 17.70 -7.49 42.39
N TYR A 350 18.54 -7.93 43.34
CA TYR A 350 19.69 -8.80 43.08
C TYR A 350 19.27 -10.10 42.37
N ASP A 351 18.27 -10.80 42.90
CA ASP A 351 17.78 -12.09 42.37
C ASP A 351 17.24 -11.93 40.94
N LEU A 352 16.55 -10.82 40.66
CA LEU A 352 16.08 -10.52 39.30
C LEU A 352 17.26 -10.32 38.34
N PHE A 353 18.26 -9.51 38.72
CA PHE A 353 19.42 -9.25 37.86
C PHE A 353 20.33 -10.47 37.69
N GLU A 354 20.42 -11.34 38.71
CA GLU A 354 21.11 -12.63 38.60
C GLU A 354 20.52 -13.48 37.46
N GLY A 355 19.19 -13.45 37.30
CA GLY A 355 18.48 -14.13 36.23
C GLY A 355 18.69 -13.55 34.82
N ILE A 356 19.24 -12.33 34.70
CA ILE A 356 19.40 -11.62 33.43
C ILE A 356 20.81 -11.01 33.25
N GLN A 357 21.84 -11.67 33.77
CA GLN A 357 23.22 -11.15 33.74
C GLN A 357 23.71 -10.76 32.34
N ASP A 358 23.32 -11.53 31.31
CA ASP A 358 23.70 -11.32 29.91
C ASP A 358 22.83 -10.27 29.18
N TYR A 359 21.77 -9.76 29.82
CA TYR A 359 20.88 -8.76 29.25
C TYR A 359 21.31 -7.36 29.70
N LYS A 360 21.63 -6.48 28.73
CA LYS A 360 22.14 -5.13 28.98
C LYS A 360 23.34 -5.17 29.95
N ASP A 361 23.32 -4.33 30.98
CA ASP A 361 24.29 -4.29 32.08
C ASP A 361 23.77 -5.06 33.31
N GLY A 362 22.93 -6.09 33.11
CA GLY A 362 22.32 -6.88 34.19
C GLY A 362 23.34 -7.38 35.20
N HIS A 363 24.49 -7.90 34.76
CA HIS A 363 25.58 -8.29 35.66
C HIS A 363 26.10 -7.13 36.53
N GLN A 364 26.21 -5.91 35.98
CA GLN A 364 26.60 -4.74 36.76
C GLN A 364 25.46 -4.29 37.70
N GLN A 365 24.20 -4.31 37.27
CA GLN A 365 23.07 -3.98 38.14
C GLN A 365 22.91 -4.99 39.30
N MET A 366 23.23 -6.27 39.09
CA MET A 366 23.32 -7.28 40.15
C MET A 366 24.36 -6.87 41.21
N GLY A 367 25.59 -6.54 40.81
CA GLY A 367 26.63 -6.06 41.72
C GLY A 367 26.26 -4.75 42.42
N ARG A 368 25.58 -3.84 41.72
CA ARG A 368 25.05 -2.60 42.29
C ARG A 368 24.03 -2.87 43.38
N SER A 369 23.12 -3.82 43.18
CA SER A 369 22.08 -4.18 44.15
C SER A 369 22.70 -4.73 45.44
N ALA A 370 23.67 -5.64 45.32
CA ALA A 370 24.45 -6.15 46.47
C ALA A 370 25.21 -5.02 47.20
N LYS A 371 25.83 -4.09 46.45
CA LYS A 371 26.49 -2.91 47.04
C LYS A 371 25.52 -2.02 47.81
N LEU A 372 24.32 -1.76 47.27
CA LEU A 372 23.30 -0.96 47.95
C LEU A 372 22.80 -1.66 49.23
N ALA A 373 22.56 -2.97 49.18
CA ALA A 373 22.21 -3.78 50.35
C ALA A 373 23.27 -3.71 51.45
N MET A 374 24.55 -3.81 51.07
CA MET A 374 25.68 -3.65 51.98
C MET A 374 25.69 -2.25 52.59
N GLN A 375 25.61 -1.18 51.79
CA GLN A 375 25.64 0.21 52.27
C GLN A 375 24.47 0.51 53.22
N TYR A 376 23.27 0.02 52.91
CA TYR A 376 22.11 0.13 53.78
C TYR A 376 22.33 -0.60 55.11
N SER A 377 22.88 -1.80 55.07
CA SER A 377 23.17 -2.60 56.27
C SER A 377 24.24 -1.94 57.15
N LEU A 378 25.30 -1.39 56.57
CA LEU A 378 26.32 -0.61 57.28
C LEU A 378 25.71 0.62 57.97
N THR A 379 24.86 1.37 57.26
CA THR A 379 24.18 2.56 57.81
C THR A 379 23.29 2.21 59.00
N ASN A 380 22.71 1.01 58.99
CA ASN A 380 21.85 0.49 60.05
C ASN A 380 22.58 -0.40 61.08
N LYS A 381 23.93 -0.43 61.06
CA LYS A 381 24.77 -1.21 61.99
C LYS A 381 24.50 -2.72 61.97
N LYS A 382 24.03 -3.26 60.84
CA LYS A 382 23.83 -4.69 60.59
C LYS A 382 25.08 -5.29 59.94
N TRP A 383 26.10 -5.55 60.74
CA TRP A 383 27.44 -5.85 60.23
C TRP A 383 27.57 -7.21 59.54
N MET A 384 26.95 -8.25 60.09
CA MET A 384 26.98 -9.60 59.51
C MET A 384 26.26 -9.63 58.15
N ASP A 385 25.12 -8.93 58.03
CA ASP A 385 24.41 -8.79 56.76
C ASP A 385 25.27 -8.03 55.73
N ALA A 386 25.92 -6.94 56.15
CA ALA A 386 26.82 -6.18 55.28
C ALA A 386 28.00 -7.03 54.74
N ILE A 387 28.59 -7.88 55.58
CA ILE A 387 29.64 -8.83 55.16
C ILE A 387 29.06 -9.83 54.14
N GLY A 388 27.90 -10.41 54.42
CA GLY A 388 27.25 -11.35 53.50
C GLY A 388 26.97 -10.71 52.13
N TYR A 389 26.43 -9.48 52.11
CA TYR A 389 26.16 -8.77 50.86
C TYR A 389 27.43 -8.37 50.10
N PHE A 390 28.53 -8.05 50.80
CA PHE A 390 29.81 -7.80 50.15
C PHE A 390 30.30 -9.02 49.36
N GLU A 391 30.16 -10.22 49.92
CA GLU A 391 30.57 -11.47 49.27
C GLU A 391 29.79 -11.75 47.97
N LEU A 392 28.58 -11.18 47.84
CA LEU A 392 27.75 -11.27 46.63
C LEU A 392 28.17 -10.29 45.53
N ILE A 393 29.00 -9.29 45.83
CA ILE A 393 29.43 -8.30 44.82
C ILE A 393 30.45 -8.96 43.87
N PRO A 394 30.20 -8.98 42.55
CA PRO A 394 31.15 -9.53 41.58
C PRO A 394 32.53 -8.87 41.67
N LYS A 395 33.58 -9.65 41.47
CA LYS A 395 34.97 -9.16 41.58
C LYS A 395 35.33 -8.12 40.51
N ASP A 396 34.67 -8.21 39.37
CA ASP A 396 34.75 -7.34 38.20
C ASP A 396 33.69 -6.24 38.20
N TYR A 397 32.97 -6.04 39.30
CA TYR A 397 32.02 -4.93 39.44
C TYR A 397 32.73 -3.58 39.38
N GLU A 398 32.33 -2.74 38.43
CA GLU A 398 32.89 -1.41 38.24
C GLU A 398 32.32 -0.45 39.30
N ASN A 399 33.16 0.42 39.87
CA ASN A 399 32.78 1.39 40.91
C ASN A 399 32.50 0.81 42.30
N LEU A 400 33.27 -0.20 42.72
CA LEU A 400 33.38 -0.57 44.13
C LEU A 400 34.16 0.50 44.93
N PHE A 401 33.61 1.70 45.05
CA PHE A 401 34.05 2.68 46.04
C PHE A 401 33.27 2.42 47.33
N VAL A 402 33.93 1.74 48.27
CA VAL A 402 33.53 1.76 49.67
C VAL A 402 34.27 2.94 50.27
N ASP A 403 33.54 3.99 50.66
CA ASP A 403 34.17 5.13 51.32
C ASP A 403 34.91 4.62 52.56
N GLU A 404 36.24 4.81 52.59
CA GLU A 404 37.09 4.36 53.70
C GLU A 404 36.59 4.92 55.04
N ASN A 405 35.92 6.07 55.05
CA ASN A 405 35.33 6.63 56.26
C ASN A 405 34.17 5.79 56.81
N TYR A 406 33.38 5.11 55.97
CA TYR A 406 32.31 4.21 56.43
C TYR A 406 32.88 2.91 57.00
N LEU A 407 34.01 2.45 56.45
CA LEU A 407 34.78 1.32 56.96
C LEU A 407 35.49 1.65 58.29
N LEU A 408 35.97 2.88 58.43
CA LEU A 408 36.60 3.38 59.66
C LEU A 408 35.56 3.69 60.74
N MET A 409 34.42 4.30 60.40
CA MET A 409 33.29 4.51 61.33
C MET A 409 32.71 3.18 61.82
N SER A 410 32.58 2.18 60.93
CA SER A 410 32.14 0.84 61.35
C SER A 410 33.17 0.17 62.26
N LEU A 411 34.47 0.38 62.02
CA LEU A 411 35.52 -0.07 62.92
C LEU A 411 35.42 0.59 64.29
N ASP A 412 35.31 1.91 64.36
CA ASP A 412 35.25 2.67 65.62
C ASP A 412 33.95 2.38 66.39
N ASP A 413 32.80 2.29 65.71
CA ASP A 413 31.52 1.90 66.31
C ASP A 413 31.53 0.43 66.74
N ALA A 414 32.13 -0.49 65.96
CA ALA A 414 32.28 -1.89 66.36
C ALA A 414 33.21 -2.03 67.56
N VAL A 415 34.32 -1.28 67.60
CA VAL A 415 35.24 -1.23 68.75
C VAL A 415 34.56 -0.63 69.98
N SER A 416 33.74 0.41 69.81
CA SER A 416 32.94 1.03 70.89
C SER A 416 31.84 0.10 71.41
N TYR A 417 31.07 -0.54 70.52
CA TYR A 417 30.01 -1.50 70.88
C TYR A 417 30.58 -2.73 71.63
N ASN A 418 31.79 -3.17 71.27
CA ASN A 418 32.48 -4.31 71.87
C ASN A 418 33.23 -3.96 73.17
N SER A 419 33.23 -2.68 73.57
CA SER A 419 33.83 -2.24 74.84
C SER A 419 32.90 -2.44 76.05
N ASP A 420 31.58 -2.53 75.82
CA ASP A 420 30.57 -2.74 76.86
C ASP A 420 30.06 -4.19 76.95
N TYR A 421 30.29 -5.02 75.93
CA TYR A 421 29.99 -6.45 75.95
C TYR A 421 31.21 -7.26 75.51
N ALA A 422 31.65 -8.17 76.39
CA ALA A 422 32.75 -9.09 76.13
C ALA A 422 32.60 -9.81 74.78
N TRP A 423 33.58 -9.60 73.88
CA TRP A 423 33.92 -10.42 72.71
C TRP A 423 32.72 -11.10 72.05
N THR A 424 31.82 -10.32 71.43
CA THR A 424 30.97 -10.93 70.41
C THR A 424 31.83 -11.18 69.17
N ASN A 425 31.73 -12.39 68.61
CA ASN A 425 32.50 -12.86 67.46
C ASN A 425 32.47 -11.88 66.25
N GLU A 426 31.47 -11.03 66.16
CA GLU A 426 31.20 -10.13 65.03
C GLU A 426 32.28 -9.05 64.83
N GLY A 427 32.83 -8.46 65.91
CA GLY A 427 33.86 -7.41 65.80
C GLY A 427 35.21 -7.92 65.28
N LEU A 428 35.57 -9.16 65.63
CA LEU A 428 36.76 -9.85 65.11
C LEU A 428 36.59 -10.24 63.63
N ILE A 429 35.36 -10.61 63.23
CA ILE A 429 35.04 -11.01 61.86
C ILE A 429 35.19 -9.83 60.91
N ILE A 430 34.73 -8.62 61.27
CA ILE A 430 34.87 -7.42 60.44
C ILE A 430 36.36 -7.05 60.27
N GLN A 431 37.15 -7.05 61.34
CA GLN A 431 38.59 -6.78 61.25
C GLN A 431 39.34 -7.84 60.42
N ALA A 432 38.99 -9.12 60.57
CA ALA A 432 39.59 -10.21 59.79
C ALA A 432 39.18 -10.16 58.30
N PHE A 433 37.93 -9.81 58.02
CA PHE A 433 37.39 -9.68 56.67
C PHE A 433 38.07 -8.56 55.88
N LEU A 434 38.27 -7.41 56.51
CA LEU A 434 38.98 -6.27 55.92
C LEU A 434 40.48 -6.53 55.78
N ALA A 435 41.10 -7.23 56.74
CA ALA A 435 42.49 -7.66 56.65
C ALA A 435 42.73 -8.72 55.55
N ALA A 436 41.75 -9.58 55.28
CA ALA A 436 41.85 -10.63 54.26
C ALA A 436 41.69 -10.11 52.81
N HIS A 437 41.00 -8.98 52.60
CA HIS A 437 40.62 -8.50 51.27
C HIS A 437 41.49 -7.36 50.70
N ASN A 438 42.61 -7.03 51.35
CA ASN A 438 43.72 -6.24 50.76
C ASN A 438 43.27 -4.97 50.00
N TYR A 439 42.33 -4.20 50.57
CA TYR A 439 42.10 -2.84 50.09
C TYR A 439 43.38 -2.05 50.37
N LYS A 440 44.10 -1.70 49.30
CA LYS A 440 45.19 -0.72 49.38
C LYS A 440 44.55 0.60 49.80
N THR A 441 44.63 0.88 51.09
CA THR A 441 44.53 2.24 51.62
C THR A 441 45.63 3.06 50.97
N THR A 442 45.28 3.85 49.95
CA THR A 442 46.15 4.91 49.46
C THR A 442 45.86 6.17 50.26
N PHE A 443 46.78 6.47 51.18
CA PHE A 443 46.90 7.67 51.97
C PHE A 443 46.74 8.97 51.19
#